data_AF-A0A956K847-F1
#
_entry.id   AF-A0A956K847-F1
#
_cell.length_a   1.000
_cell.length_b   1.000
_cell.length_c   1.000
_cell.angle_alpha   90.00
_cell.angle_beta   90.00
_cell.angle_gamma   90.00
#
_symmetry.space_group_name_H-M   'P 1'
#
loop_
_entity.id
_entity.type
_entity.pdbx_description
1 polymer ?
#
loop_
_entity_poly.entity_id
_entity_poly.type
_entity_poly.pdbx_seq_one_letter_code
_entity_poly.pdbx_strand_id
1 'polypeptide(L)'
;RNLETPFQAIHQGLERGLSSEDGMPIVQIRGIASYRALQRDVIVGVGQPSLDSQIDEACLALLVEPLRTLVGSWGGCQVADGSEDLYLLSGAGVPQLEYSRELGDGRDLRVLWLSARIRAAFATDSSRGELIGLNQVGIPYAAGAEIDKLLAPLLRTPAKAGQTSGGLESYERALALAIGYAETTNLHQLRALRALDEAASDLRVEAGIGSDWGRPYLLVEYSGEQLGRRALISLEHRLSRIEVFSMIELQTDPDPRARLRAAAMSRPQTIELRDVPVLAPPEVF
;
A
#
# COMPACT_ATOMS: atom_id res chain seq x y z
N ARG A 1 1.35 24.80 -0.97
CA ARG A 1 1.10 24.69 -2.43
C ARG A 1 1.78 23.41 -2.92
N ASN A 2 1.08 22.28 -2.92
CA ASN A 2 1.42 21.03 -3.63
C ASN A 2 0.32 19.98 -3.37
N LEU A 3 -0.92 20.31 -3.72
CA LEU A 3 -2.02 19.34 -3.78
C LEU A 3 -2.34 19.00 -5.23
N GLU A 4 -1.34 18.98 -6.11
CA GLU A 4 -1.45 18.21 -7.35
C GLU A 4 -1.44 16.74 -6.96
N THR A 5 -2.62 16.24 -6.61
CA THR A 5 -2.85 14.82 -6.46
C THR A 5 -2.45 14.14 -7.78
N PRO A 6 -2.03 12.86 -7.76
CA PRO A 6 -1.81 12.11 -9.01
C PRO A 6 -2.97 12.27 -9.98
N PHE A 7 -4.20 12.33 -9.45
CA PHE A 7 -5.44 12.61 -10.18
C PHE A 7 -5.42 13.94 -10.94
N GLN A 8 -4.93 15.02 -10.36
CA GLN A 8 -4.88 16.34 -11.02
C GLN A 8 -3.81 16.42 -12.11
N ALA A 9 -2.65 15.80 -11.90
CA ALA A 9 -1.61 15.66 -12.93
C ALA A 9 -2.12 14.83 -14.14
N ILE A 10 -2.98 13.84 -13.88
CA ILE A 10 -3.68 13.07 -14.93
C ILE A 10 -4.64 13.96 -15.72
N HIS A 11 -5.43 14.80 -15.07
CA HIS A 11 -6.37 15.70 -15.75
C HIS A 11 -5.62 16.68 -16.66
N GLN A 12 -4.50 17.22 -16.19
CA GLN A 12 -3.65 18.10 -17.00
C GLN A 12 -2.96 17.36 -18.15
N GLY A 13 -2.53 16.11 -17.94
CA GLY A 13 -1.97 15.26 -18.99
C GLY A 13 -3.00 14.89 -20.07
N LEU A 14 -4.23 14.57 -19.65
CA LEU A 14 -5.38 14.34 -20.52
C LEU A 14 -5.75 15.60 -21.29
N GLU A 15 -5.91 16.74 -20.62
CA GLU A 15 -6.20 18.02 -21.24
C GLU A 15 -5.16 18.40 -22.30
N ARG A 16 -3.86 18.23 -22.00
CA ARG A 16 -2.76 18.52 -22.93
C ARG A 16 -2.68 17.55 -24.10
N GLY A 17 -2.90 16.25 -23.89
CA GLY A 17 -2.91 15.27 -24.97
C GLY A 17 -4.18 15.35 -25.84
N LEU A 18 -5.32 15.73 -25.26
CA LEU A 18 -6.58 15.93 -25.97
C LEU A 18 -6.63 17.24 -26.77
N SER A 19 -5.79 18.23 -26.42
CA SER A 19 -5.69 19.52 -27.11
C SER A 19 -4.59 19.58 -28.18
N SER A 20 -3.74 18.55 -28.31
CA SER A 20 -2.77 18.49 -29.41
C SER A 20 -3.43 17.99 -30.69
N GLU A 21 -3.26 18.73 -31.80
CA GLU A 21 -3.81 18.37 -33.12
C GLU A 21 -3.29 17.02 -33.66
N ASP A 22 -2.12 16.57 -33.22
CA ASP A 22 -1.47 15.33 -33.65
C ASP A 22 -1.90 14.07 -32.88
N GLY A 23 -2.83 14.18 -31.93
CA GLY A 23 -3.34 13.05 -31.17
C GLY A 23 -2.24 12.28 -30.43
N MET A 24 -1.68 12.85 -29.35
CA MET A 24 -0.67 12.12 -28.59
C MET A 24 -1.28 10.88 -27.90
N PRO A 25 -0.67 9.69 -28.05
CA PRO A 25 -1.11 8.49 -27.35
C PRO A 25 -0.88 8.67 -25.86
N ILE A 26 -1.97 8.73 -25.10
CA ILE A 26 -1.89 8.86 -23.65
C ILE A 26 -1.85 7.46 -23.07
N VAL A 27 -0.77 7.14 -22.36
CA VAL A 27 -0.61 5.85 -21.71
C VAL A 27 -0.66 6.01 -20.21
N GLN A 28 -1.68 5.37 -19.62
CA GLN A 28 -1.89 5.39 -18.18
C GLN A 28 -1.51 4.05 -17.58
N ILE A 29 -0.37 3.98 -16.88
CA ILE A 29 0.06 2.77 -16.18
C ILE A 29 -0.63 2.69 -14.82
N ARG A 30 -1.35 1.59 -14.56
CA ARG A 30 -2.10 1.37 -13.32
C ARG A 30 -1.72 0.06 -12.65
N GLY A 31 -1.60 0.16 -11.33
CA GLY A 31 -1.76 -0.98 -10.45
C GLY A 31 -3.23 -1.23 -10.17
N ILE A 32 -3.59 -2.50 -10.07
CA ILE A 32 -4.84 -2.96 -9.49
C ILE A 32 -4.56 -3.22 -8.01
N ALA A 33 -5.57 -3.05 -7.18
CA ALA A 33 -5.47 -3.37 -5.77
C ALA A 33 -4.88 -4.79 -5.56
N SER A 34 -4.02 -4.95 -4.56
CA SER A 34 -3.23 -6.16 -4.27
C SER A 34 -4.07 -7.45 -4.17
N TYR A 35 -5.36 -7.33 -3.89
CA TYR A 35 -6.30 -8.44 -3.74
C TYR A 35 -6.94 -8.95 -5.05
N ARG A 36 -6.65 -8.36 -6.22
CA ARG A 36 -7.15 -8.86 -7.52
C ARG A 36 -6.00 -9.24 -8.44
N ALA A 37 -5.87 -10.54 -8.70
CA ALA A 37 -4.87 -11.07 -9.63
C ALA A 37 -5.34 -10.92 -11.08
N LEU A 38 -4.50 -10.35 -11.94
CA LEU A 38 -4.67 -10.51 -13.38
C LEU A 38 -4.16 -11.89 -13.81
N GLN A 39 -4.86 -12.51 -14.76
CA GLN A 39 -4.36 -13.73 -15.42
C GLN A 39 -3.28 -13.43 -16.47
N ARG A 40 -3.17 -12.17 -16.92
CA ARG A 40 -2.19 -11.71 -17.92
C ARG A 40 -1.28 -10.63 -17.34
N ASP A 41 -0.10 -10.47 -17.93
CA ASP A 41 0.90 -9.53 -17.44
C ASP A 41 0.58 -8.08 -17.73
N VAL A 42 -0.03 -7.82 -18.89
CA VAL A 42 -0.55 -6.51 -19.27
C VAL A 42 -1.95 -6.66 -19.82
N ILE A 43 -2.84 -5.77 -19.38
CA ILE A 43 -4.13 -5.53 -20.02
C ILE A 43 -4.13 -4.10 -20.59
N VAL A 44 -4.50 -3.97 -21.86
CA VAL A 44 -4.63 -2.69 -22.56
C VAL A 44 -6.11 -2.34 -22.67
N GLY A 45 -6.54 -1.26 -22.01
CA GLY A 45 -7.89 -0.72 -22.10
C GLY A 45 -8.03 0.18 -23.32
N VAL A 46 -9.00 -0.12 -24.18
CA VAL A 46 -9.35 0.70 -25.36
C VAL A 46 -10.65 1.51 -25.20
N GLY A 47 -11.34 1.37 -24.06
CA GLY A 47 -12.42 2.27 -23.64
C GLY A 47 -13.82 1.91 -24.13
N GLN A 48 -14.01 1.50 -25.38
CA GLN A 48 -15.33 1.14 -25.95
C GLN A 48 -15.35 -0.30 -26.50
N PRO A 49 -16.49 -1.02 -26.39
CA PRO A 49 -16.61 -2.40 -26.85
C PRO A 49 -16.29 -2.48 -28.34
N SER A 50 -15.31 -3.28 -28.69
CA SER A 50 -15.02 -3.57 -30.09
C SER A 50 -15.86 -4.77 -30.47
N LEU A 51 -16.62 -4.66 -31.56
CA LEU A 51 -17.44 -5.78 -32.05
C LEU A 51 -16.59 -6.95 -32.57
N ASP A 52 -15.28 -6.74 -32.76
CA ASP A 52 -14.36 -7.75 -33.28
C ASP A 52 -13.64 -8.50 -32.15
N SER A 53 -13.85 -9.82 -32.10
CA SER A 53 -13.26 -10.77 -31.13
C SER A 53 -11.77 -11.07 -31.34
N GLN A 54 -11.10 -10.39 -32.27
CA GLN A 54 -9.69 -10.65 -32.64
C GLN A 54 -8.66 -9.82 -31.86
N ILE A 55 -9.03 -9.25 -30.73
CA ILE A 55 -8.21 -8.22 -30.08
C ILE A 55 -6.98 -8.80 -29.35
N ASP A 56 -6.96 -10.10 -29.06
CA ASP A 56 -5.83 -10.74 -28.36
C ASP A 56 -4.54 -10.79 -29.18
N GLU A 57 -4.59 -11.07 -30.49
CA GLU A 57 -3.39 -11.05 -31.37
C GLU A 57 -2.97 -9.62 -31.75
N ALA A 58 -3.86 -8.63 -31.60
CA ALA A 58 -3.63 -7.23 -31.96
C ALA A 58 -3.22 -6.34 -30.76
N CYS A 59 -3.07 -6.89 -29.55
CA CYS A 59 -2.82 -6.11 -28.33
C CYS A 59 -1.59 -5.18 -28.43
N LEU A 60 -0.49 -5.70 -28.97
CA LEU A 60 0.74 -4.92 -29.18
C LEU A 60 0.60 -3.88 -30.31
N ALA A 61 -0.26 -4.14 -31.30
CA ALA A 61 -0.50 -3.21 -32.40
C ALA A 61 -1.21 -1.93 -31.93
N LEU A 62 -1.97 -2.02 -30.84
CA LEU A 62 -2.64 -0.88 -30.21
C LEU A 62 -1.69 0.04 -29.43
N LEU A 63 -0.43 -0.36 -29.25
CA LEU A 63 0.58 0.41 -28.57
C LEU A 63 1.52 1.04 -29.59
N VAL A 64 1.88 2.30 -29.32
CA VAL A 64 2.96 2.99 -30.05
C VAL A 64 4.32 2.56 -29.50
N GLU A 65 5.38 2.75 -30.29
CA GLU A 65 6.74 2.67 -29.76
C GLU A 65 7.03 3.85 -28.81
N PRO A 66 7.78 3.66 -27.70
CA PRO A 66 8.53 2.46 -27.30
C PRO A 66 7.74 1.44 -26.46
N LEU A 67 6.46 1.73 -26.16
CA LEU A 67 5.65 0.91 -25.25
C LEU A 67 5.36 -0.47 -25.81
N ARG A 68 5.18 -0.59 -27.13
CA ARG A 68 5.03 -1.88 -27.80
C ARG A 68 6.22 -2.80 -27.52
N THR A 69 7.45 -2.30 -27.73
CA THR A 69 8.67 -3.06 -27.41
C THR A 69 8.73 -3.45 -25.93
N LEU A 70 8.43 -2.50 -25.04
CA LEU A 70 8.44 -2.73 -23.60
C LEU A 70 7.44 -3.82 -23.17
N VAL A 71 6.17 -3.71 -23.59
CA VAL A 71 5.10 -4.66 -23.26
C VAL A 71 5.36 -6.03 -23.90
N GLY A 72 5.89 -6.06 -25.13
CA GLY A 72 6.28 -7.30 -25.81
C GLY A 72 7.31 -8.11 -25.03
N SER A 73 8.20 -7.44 -24.27
CA SER A 73 9.20 -8.10 -23.43
C SER A 73 8.63 -8.82 -22.19
N TRP A 74 7.37 -8.55 -21.83
CA TRP A 74 6.78 -9.02 -20.57
C TRP A 74 6.01 -10.34 -20.67
N GLY A 75 5.84 -10.91 -21.88
CA GLY A 75 5.39 -12.29 -22.05
C GLY A 75 3.87 -12.51 -22.19
N GLY A 76 3.07 -11.45 -22.27
CA GLY A 76 1.64 -11.55 -22.58
C GLY A 76 0.90 -10.21 -22.46
N CYS A 77 0.08 -9.91 -23.47
CA CYS A 77 -0.73 -8.70 -23.58
C CYS A 77 -2.16 -9.14 -23.92
N GLN A 78 -3.15 -8.62 -23.20
CA GLN A 78 -4.56 -8.81 -23.51
C GLN A 78 -5.22 -7.45 -23.69
N VAL A 79 -6.20 -7.36 -24.58
CA VAL A 79 -6.99 -6.14 -24.73
C VAL A 79 -8.28 -6.26 -23.95
N ALA A 80 -8.64 -5.19 -23.27
CA ALA A 80 -9.93 -5.05 -22.63
C ALA A 80 -10.68 -3.89 -23.30
N ASP A 81 -11.77 -4.24 -23.94
CA ASP A 81 -12.59 -3.34 -24.75
C ASP A 81 -13.82 -2.81 -23.99
N GLY A 82 -13.95 -3.04 -22.69
CA GLY A 82 -15.14 -2.57 -21.97
C GLY A 82 -16.36 -3.48 -22.10
N SER A 83 -16.18 -4.68 -22.67
CA SER A 83 -17.06 -5.82 -22.47
C SER A 83 -17.28 -6.17 -20.99
N GLU A 84 -18.26 -7.02 -20.70
CA GLU A 84 -18.62 -7.48 -19.35
C GLU A 84 -17.41 -8.06 -18.58
N ASP A 85 -16.44 -8.64 -19.31
CA ASP A 85 -15.17 -9.11 -18.75
C ASP A 85 -14.35 -7.97 -18.12
N LEU A 86 -14.35 -6.76 -18.71
CA LEU A 86 -13.75 -5.59 -18.05
C LEU A 86 -14.53 -5.25 -16.78
N TYR A 87 -15.86 -5.16 -16.82
CA TYR A 87 -16.69 -4.86 -15.66
C TYR A 87 -16.43 -5.83 -14.48
N LEU A 88 -16.23 -7.12 -14.79
CA LEU A 88 -15.87 -8.16 -13.81
C LEU A 88 -14.43 -8.01 -13.30
N LEU A 89 -13.46 -7.75 -14.18
CA LEU A 89 -12.04 -7.59 -13.83
C LEU A 89 -11.79 -6.34 -12.97
N SER A 90 -12.37 -5.21 -13.35
CA SER A 90 -12.09 -3.91 -12.76
C SER A 90 -13.07 -3.50 -11.67
N GLY A 91 -14.21 -4.20 -11.53
CA GLY A 91 -15.22 -3.96 -10.51
C GLY A 91 -16.19 -2.84 -10.90
N ALA A 92 -17.47 -3.06 -10.60
CA ALA A 92 -18.51 -2.05 -10.71
C ALA A 92 -18.16 -0.80 -9.89
N GLY A 93 -18.34 0.40 -10.46
CA GLY A 93 -18.23 1.67 -9.73
C GLY A 93 -16.82 2.17 -9.45
N VAL A 94 -15.81 1.72 -10.22
CA VAL A 94 -14.49 2.36 -10.23
C VAL A 94 -14.54 3.54 -11.19
N PRO A 95 -14.58 4.81 -10.69
CA PRO A 95 -14.83 5.98 -11.53
C PRO A 95 -13.85 6.08 -12.71
N GLN A 96 -12.64 5.55 -12.56
CA GLN A 96 -11.59 5.57 -13.58
C GLN A 96 -11.94 4.75 -14.84
N LEU A 97 -12.77 3.71 -14.74
CA LEU A 97 -13.25 2.96 -15.91
C LEU A 97 -14.37 3.70 -16.63
N GLU A 98 -15.28 4.26 -15.84
CA GLU A 98 -16.36 5.11 -16.34
C GLU A 98 -15.74 6.28 -17.10
N TYR A 99 -14.68 6.89 -16.57
CA TYR A 99 -13.84 7.88 -17.26
C TYR A 99 -13.18 7.33 -18.53
N SER A 100 -12.57 6.14 -18.51
CA SER A 100 -11.94 5.57 -19.73
C SER A 100 -12.96 5.28 -20.83
N ARG A 101 -14.20 4.95 -20.45
CA ARG A 101 -15.31 4.72 -21.37
C ARG A 101 -15.86 6.03 -21.92
N GLU A 102 -16.00 7.04 -21.07
CA GLU A 102 -16.48 8.38 -21.45
C GLU A 102 -15.45 9.16 -22.28
N LEU A 103 -14.15 8.98 -22.01
CA LEU A 103 -13.05 9.67 -22.72
C LEU A 103 -12.50 8.86 -23.91
N GLY A 104 -12.80 7.56 -23.98
CA GLY A 104 -12.36 6.63 -25.03
C GLY A 104 -13.09 6.80 -26.37
N ASP A 105 -13.72 7.93 -26.61
CA ASP A 105 -14.52 8.21 -27.81
C ASP A 105 -13.62 8.56 -29.02
N GLY A 106 -12.85 7.56 -29.48
CA GLY A 106 -12.13 7.58 -30.76
C GLY A 106 -10.78 8.30 -30.79
N ARG A 107 -10.15 8.59 -29.65
CA ARG A 107 -8.81 9.18 -29.56
C ARG A 107 -7.87 8.19 -28.91
N ASP A 108 -6.61 8.09 -29.35
CA ASP A 108 -5.61 7.05 -29.02
C ASP A 108 -5.15 6.97 -27.52
N LEU A 109 -6.08 7.08 -26.58
CA LEU A 109 -5.90 6.80 -25.16
C LEU A 109 -5.82 5.28 -24.96
N ARG A 110 -4.78 4.83 -24.23
CA ARG A 110 -4.62 3.43 -23.81
C ARG A 110 -4.36 3.38 -22.31
N VAL A 111 -5.15 2.60 -21.59
CA VAL A 111 -4.90 2.33 -20.16
C VAL A 111 -4.16 1.00 -20.03
N LEU A 112 -2.98 1.01 -19.42
CA LEU A 112 -2.22 -0.21 -19.15
C LEU A 112 -2.43 -0.64 -17.70
N TRP A 113 -3.02 -1.81 -17.49
CA TRP A 113 -3.02 -2.46 -16.19
C TRP A 113 -1.92 -3.52 -16.15
N LEU A 114 -1.03 -3.40 -15.17
CA LEU A 114 0.10 -4.31 -15.02
C LEU A 114 -0.20 -5.36 -13.93
N SER A 115 0.17 -6.62 -14.19
CA SER A 115 0.09 -7.70 -13.21
C SER A 115 0.97 -7.40 -11.99
N ALA A 116 0.68 -8.05 -10.86
CA ALA A 116 1.52 -7.95 -9.67
C ALA A 116 2.98 -8.33 -9.96
N ARG A 117 3.21 -9.31 -10.85
CA ARG A 117 4.54 -9.78 -11.27
C ARG A 117 5.33 -8.68 -11.98
N ILE A 118 4.75 -8.03 -13.00
CA ILE A 118 5.43 -6.95 -13.71
C ILE A 118 5.66 -5.76 -12.78
N ARG A 119 4.66 -5.39 -11.96
CA ARG A 119 4.82 -4.30 -10.99
C ARG A 119 5.95 -4.58 -10.00
N ALA A 120 6.14 -5.82 -9.56
CA ALA A 120 7.24 -6.18 -8.67
C ALA A 120 8.62 -5.95 -9.31
N ALA A 121 8.76 -6.12 -10.63
CA ALA A 121 10.01 -5.85 -11.34
C ALA A 121 10.35 -4.35 -11.43
N PHE A 122 9.33 -3.48 -11.33
CA PHE A 122 9.47 -2.02 -11.34
C PHE A 122 9.23 -1.38 -9.97
N ALA A 123 8.93 -2.17 -8.96
CA ALA A 123 8.92 -1.71 -7.58
C ALA A 123 10.34 -1.26 -7.29
N THR A 124 10.54 0.05 -7.12
CA THR A 124 11.85 0.58 -6.79
C THR A 124 12.38 -0.20 -5.59
N ASP A 125 13.65 -0.60 -5.66
CA ASP A 125 14.47 -1.14 -4.57
C ASP A 125 14.60 -0.17 -3.37
N SER A 126 13.75 0.86 -3.30
CA SER A 126 13.61 1.87 -2.25
C SER A 126 13.17 1.28 -0.90
N SER A 127 13.10 -0.04 -0.78
CA SER A 127 12.94 -0.78 0.48
C SER A 127 14.25 -1.45 0.93
N ARG A 128 15.28 -1.54 0.07
CA ARG A 128 16.56 -2.18 0.44
C ARG A 128 17.26 -1.41 1.55
N GLY A 129 17.24 -0.08 1.54
CA GLY A 129 17.94 0.73 2.55
C GLY A 129 17.38 0.51 3.95
N GLU A 130 16.06 0.52 4.07
CA GLU A 130 15.31 0.30 5.30
C GLU A 130 15.50 -1.12 5.82
N LEU A 131 15.40 -2.13 4.94
CA LEU A 131 15.64 -3.53 5.31
C LEU A 131 17.09 -3.80 5.71
N ILE A 132 18.07 -3.14 5.09
CA ILE A 132 19.47 -3.19 5.51
C ILE A 132 19.62 -2.60 6.92
N GLY A 133 18.98 -1.47 7.21
CA GLY A 133 19.02 -0.85 8.53
C GLY A 133 18.43 -1.74 9.63
N LEU A 134 17.29 -2.37 9.36
CA LEU A 134 16.66 -3.36 10.25
C LEU A 134 17.60 -4.53 10.55
N ASN A 135 18.22 -5.12 9.52
CA ASN A 135 19.19 -6.20 9.67
C ASN A 135 20.43 -5.77 10.48
N GLN A 136 20.96 -4.57 10.24
CA GLN A 136 22.14 -4.05 10.96
C GLN A 136 21.89 -3.84 12.45
N VAL A 137 20.65 -3.53 12.84
CA VAL A 137 20.24 -3.38 14.24
C VAL A 137 19.73 -4.71 14.81
N GLY A 138 19.65 -5.77 14.01
CA GLY A 138 19.18 -7.09 14.43
C GLY A 138 17.69 -7.14 14.76
N ILE A 139 16.87 -6.29 14.13
CA ILE A 139 15.41 -6.37 14.21
C ILE A 139 14.94 -7.30 13.10
N PRO A 140 14.44 -8.51 13.41
CA PRO A 140 13.96 -9.43 12.39
C PRO A 140 12.70 -8.86 11.74
N TYR A 141 12.52 -9.14 10.46
CA TYR A 141 11.30 -8.81 9.73
C TYR A 141 10.74 -10.03 9.00
N ALA A 142 9.42 -10.06 8.86
CA ALA A 142 8.70 -11.09 8.11
C ALA A 142 7.68 -10.45 7.17
N ALA A 143 7.29 -11.19 6.13
CA ALA A 143 6.16 -10.78 5.31
C ALA A 143 4.85 -10.93 6.12
N GLY A 144 3.93 -9.99 5.97
CA GLY A 144 2.64 -10.04 6.66
C GLY A 144 1.65 -9.02 6.11
N ALA A 145 0.35 -9.28 6.33
CA ALA A 145 -0.72 -8.36 5.98
C ALA A 145 -0.85 -7.29 7.07
N GLU A 146 -0.53 -6.04 6.71
CA GLU A 146 -0.55 -4.88 7.59
C GLU A 146 -1.91 -4.67 8.26
N ILE A 147 -2.98 -4.88 7.51
CA ILE A 147 -4.35 -4.68 8.00
C ILE A 147 -4.70 -5.74 9.05
N ASP A 148 -4.29 -6.98 8.82
CA ASP A 148 -4.51 -8.04 9.80
C ASP A 148 -3.69 -7.80 11.07
N LYS A 149 -2.46 -7.29 10.92
CA LYS A 149 -1.63 -6.86 12.06
C LYS A 149 -2.25 -5.70 12.83
N LEU A 150 -2.82 -4.71 12.14
CA LEU A 150 -3.53 -3.59 12.77
C LEU A 150 -4.76 -4.06 13.55
N LEU A 151 -5.54 -4.99 12.98
CA LEU A 151 -6.81 -5.44 13.58
C LEU A 151 -6.67 -6.58 14.61
N ALA A 152 -5.50 -7.20 14.73
CA ALA A 152 -5.27 -8.26 15.70
C ALA A 152 -5.55 -7.78 17.14
N PRO A 153 -5.94 -8.65 18.09
CA PRO A 153 -5.94 -8.24 19.50
C PRO A 153 -4.51 -7.93 19.97
N LEU A 154 -4.38 -7.09 20.99
CA LEU A 154 -3.13 -6.99 21.74
C LEU A 154 -3.10 -8.13 22.76
N LEU A 155 -1.93 -8.73 22.93
CA LEU A 155 -1.71 -9.77 23.94
C LEU A 155 -0.89 -9.18 25.06
N ARG A 156 -1.32 -9.39 26.31
CA ARG A 156 -0.52 -9.02 27.46
C ARG A 156 0.74 -9.88 27.48
N THR A 157 1.89 -9.23 27.35
CA THR A 157 3.19 -9.91 27.43
C THR A 157 3.59 -10.06 28.89
N PRO A 158 3.96 -11.27 29.35
CA PRO A 158 4.53 -11.43 30.68
C PRO A 158 5.89 -10.72 30.76
N ALA A 159 6.12 -9.97 31.83
CA ALA A 159 7.39 -9.29 32.04
C ALA A 159 8.54 -10.29 32.18
N LYS A 160 9.64 -10.06 31.45
CA LYS A 160 10.88 -10.82 31.62
C LYS A 160 11.70 -10.24 32.77
N ALA A 161 12.60 -11.05 33.33
CA ALA A 161 13.52 -10.59 34.38
C ALA A 161 14.33 -9.38 33.90
N GLY A 162 14.32 -8.30 34.68
CA GLY A 162 15.02 -7.04 34.36
C GLY A 162 14.22 -6.03 33.54
N GLN A 163 13.01 -6.38 33.09
CA GLN A 163 12.10 -5.43 32.44
C GLN A 163 11.25 -4.67 33.46
N THR A 164 10.87 -3.44 33.11
CA THR A 164 9.92 -2.61 33.86
C THR A 164 8.70 -2.30 32.98
N SER A 165 7.56 -1.92 33.57
CA SER A 165 6.48 -1.30 32.79
C SER A 165 6.97 0.08 32.34
N GLY A 166 7.04 0.28 31.02
CA GLY A 166 7.39 1.57 30.43
C GLY A 166 6.20 2.52 30.35
N GLY A 167 4.98 1.99 30.37
CA GLY A 167 3.74 2.74 30.27
C GLY A 167 3.59 3.47 28.94
N LEU A 168 2.62 4.39 28.91
CA LEU A 168 2.28 5.14 27.71
C LEU A 168 3.42 6.08 27.24
N GLU A 169 4.22 6.62 28.16
CA GLU A 169 5.36 7.48 27.80
C GLU A 169 6.41 6.73 26.98
N SER A 170 6.69 5.47 27.33
CA SER A 170 7.62 4.64 26.56
C SER A 170 7.10 4.34 25.16
N TYR A 171 5.79 4.15 25.01
CA TYR A 171 5.14 4.02 23.71
C TYR A 171 5.25 5.28 22.86
N GLU A 172 4.97 6.45 23.42
CA GLU A 172 5.07 7.73 22.70
C GLU A 172 6.51 8.00 22.26
N ARG A 173 7.48 7.67 23.11
CA ARG A 173 8.91 7.73 22.77
C ARG A 173 9.29 6.73 21.67
N ALA A 174 8.80 5.49 21.73
CA ALA A 174 9.02 4.48 20.71
C ALA A 174 8.43 4.90 19.36
N LEU A 175 7.22 5.46 19.36
CA LEU A 175 6.58 5.99 18.17
C LEU A 175 7.38 7.12 17.54
N ALA A 176 7.85 8.09 18.35
CA ALA A 176 8.68 9.18 17.87
C ALA A 176 10.01 8.69 17.26
N LEU A 177 10.63 7.66 17.85
CA LEU A 177 11.84 7.04 17.30
C LEU A 177 11.57 6.30 15.99
N ALA A 178 10.46 5.58 15.88
CA ALA A 178 10.07 4.87 14.66
C ALA A 178 9.77 5.84 13.51
N ILE A 179 9.02 6.91 13.77
CA ILE A 179 8.74 7.98 12.79
C ILE A 179 10.04 8.67 12.38
N GLY A 180 10.87 9.06 13.35
CA GLY A 180 12.15 9.70 13.05
C GLY A 180 13.05 8.81 12.17
N TYR A 181 13.06 7.50 12.42
CA TYR A 181 13.81 6.56 11.59
C TYR A 181 13.23 6.48 10.18
N ALA A 182 11.89 6.40 10.04
CA ALA A 182 11.23 6.40 8.74
C ALA A 182 11.54 7.67 7.93
N GLU A 183 11.67 8.83 8.58
CA GLU A 183 11.98 10.10 7.92
C GLU A 183 13.46 10.26 7.56
N THR A 184 14.38 9.80 8.42
CA THR A 184 15.80 10.15 8.34
C THR A 184 16.73 8.98 8.02
N THR A 185 16.24 7.74 8.11
CA THR A 185 17.02 6.50 8.05
C THR A 185 18.16 6.42 9.10
N ASN A 186 18.07 7.19 10.19
CA ASN A 186 19.09 7.25 11.22
C ASN A 186 19.09 5.99 12.11
N LEU A 187 20.10 5.14 11.95
CA LEU A 187 20.26 3.88 12.69
C LEU A 187 20.33 4.05 14.21
N HIS A 188 20.71 5.22 14.72
CA HIS A 188 20.71 5.47 16.17
C HIS A 188 19.29 5.48 16.74
N GLN A 189 18.30 5.98 15.99
CA GLN A 189 16.90 5.94 16.42
C GLN A 189 16.38 4.50 16.46
N LEU A 190 16.75 3.70 15.46
CA LEU A 190 16.37 2.29 15.41
C LEU A 190 17.01 1.47 16.55
N ARG A 191 18.28 1.74 16.89
CA ARG A 191 18.94 1.15 18.07
C ARG A 191 18.28 1.55 19.38
N ALA A 192 17.92 2.83 19.52
CA ALA A 192 17.20 3.32 20.70
C ALA A 192 15.80 2.69 20.81
N LEU A 193 15.11 2.52 19.68
CA LEU A 193 13.81 1.85 19.62
C LEU A 193 13.91 0.39 20.10
N ARG A 194 14.90 -0.36 19.60
CA ARG A 194 15.17 -1.72 20.05
C ARG A 194 15.49 -1.79 21.55
N ALA A 195 16.30 -0.86 22.06
CA ALA A 195 16.61 -0.82 23.49
C ALA A 195 15.38 -0.56 24.36
N LEU A 196 14.43 0.26 23.89
CA LEU A 196 13.14 0.46 24.59
C LEU A 196 12.28 -0.80 24.57
N ASP A 197 12.17 -1.47 23.42
CA ASP A 197 11.47 -2.76 23.28
C ASP A 197 12.03 -3.84 24.23
N GLU A 198 13.37 -3.92 24.35
CA GLU A 198 14.01 -4.86 25.26
C GLU A 198 13.80 -4.52 26.75
N ALA A 199 13.66 -3.24 27.09
CA ALA A 199 13.55 -2.77 28.48
C ALA A 199 12.12 -2.74 29.04
N ALA A 200 11.12 -2.50 28.19
CA ALA A 200 9.73 -2.30 28.59
C ALA A 200 8.89 -3.57 28.34
N SER A 201 8.31 -4.15 29.39
CA SER A 201 7.52 -5.40 29.28
C SER A 201 6.18 -5.25 28.57
N ASP A 202 5.67 -4.01 28.52
CA ASP A 202 4.39 -3.60 27.94
C ASP A 202 4.53 -2.98 26.56
N LEU A 203 5.76 -2.86 26.04
CA LEU A 203 6.06 -2.36 24.70
C LEU A 203 6.46 -3.54 23.81
N ARG A 204 6.06 -3.49 22.54
CA ARG A 204 6.54 -4.43 21.53
C ARG A 204 6.82 -3.71 20.22
N VAL A 205 7.96 -4.04 19.60
CA VAL A 205 8.33 -3.58 18.27
C VAL A 205 8.47 -4.77 17.33
N GLU A 206 7.73 -4.73 16.23
CA GLU A 206 7.83 -5.71 15.14
C GLU A 206 8.19 -4.96 13.85
N ALA A 207 9.00 -5.59 12.99
CA ALA A 207 9.22 -5.11 11.62
C ALA A 207 8.61 -6.09 10.62
N GLY A 208 8.17 -5.57 9.48
CA GLY A 208 7.64 -6.43 8.44
C GLY A 208 7.72 -5.85 7.04
N ILE A 209 7.45 -6.72 6.06
CA ILE A 209 7.23 -6.33 4.68
C ILE A 209 5.75 -6.56 4.39
N GLY A 210 5.05 -5.46 4.20
CA GLY A 210 3.63 -5.44 4.00
C GLY A 210 3.18 -6.09 2.71
N SER A 211 2.25 -7.05 2.77
CA SER A 211 1.63 -7.64 1.58
C SER A 211 0.45 -6.83 1.05
N ASP A 212 -0.20 -6.02 1.88
CA ASP A 212 -1.32 -5.16 1.48
C ASP A 212 -0.81 -3.96 0.68
N TRP A 213 0.27 -3.30 1.15
CA TRP A 213 0.81 -2.08 0.54
C TRP A 213 2.17 -2.26 -0.11
N GLY A 214 2.83 -3.41 0.06
CA GLY A 214 4.11 -3.71 -0.59
C GLY A 214 5.30 -2.93 -0.01
N ARG A 215 5.21 -2.49 1.26
CA ARG A 215 6.18 -1.58 1.88
C ARG A 215 6.75 -2.12 3.18
N PRO A 216 8.02 -1.85 3.49
CA PRO A 216 8.55 -2.14 4.81
C PRO A 216 7.86 -1.24 5.85
N TYR A 217 7.55 -1.82 7.01
CA TYR A 217 6.89 -1.13 8.11
C TYR A 217 7.51 -1.50 9.46
N LEU A 218 7.31 -0.61 10.43
CA LEU A 218 7.45 -0.90 11.86
C LEU A 218 6.06 -0.93 12.49
N LEU A 219 5.82 -1.89 13.38
CA LEU A 219 4.64 -1.97 14.22
C LEU A 219 5.08 -1.74 15.66
N VAL A 220 4.55 -0.71 16.30
CA VAL A 220 4.80 -0.39 17.70
C VAL A 220 3.51 -0.64 18.47
N GLU A 221 3.58 -1.50 19.46
CA GLU A 221 2.44 -1.91 20.28
C GLU A 221 2.70 -1.58 21.75
N TYR A 222 1.65 -1.10 22.42
CA TYR A 222 1.64 -0.90 23.85
C TYR A 222 0.46 -1.62 24.48
N SER A 223 0.72 -2.50 25.42
CA SER A 223 -0.28 -3.30 26.12
C SER A 223 -0.47 -2.80 27.55
N GLY A 224 -1.43 -1.89 27.74
CA GLY A 224 -1.85 -1.45 29.08
C GLY A 224 -2.65 -2.52 29.82
N GLU A 225 -3.25 -2.16 30.95
CA GLU A 225 -4.02 -3.11 31.75
C GLU A 225 -5.26 -3.63 31.02
N GLN A 226 -6.06 -2.75 30.43
CA GLN A 226 -7.30 -3.13 29.72
C GLN A 226 -7.26 -2.75 28.24
N LEU A 227 -6.68 -1.59 27.97
CA LEU A 227 -6.58 -1.00 26.65
C LEU A 227 -5.12 -0.73 26.33
N GLY A 228 -4.81 -0.84 25.04
CA GLY A 228 -3.51 -0.58 24.49
C GLY A 228 -3.57 0.34 23.28
N ARG A 229 -2.40 0.53 22.68
CA ARG A 229 -2.23 1.29 21.44
C ARG A 229 -1.40 0.49 20.47
N ARG A 230 -1.63 0.71 19.18
CA ARG A 230 -0.83 0.12 18.12
C ARG A 230 -0.63 1.16 17.03
N ALA A 231 0.60 1.37 16.61
CA ALA A 231 0.92 2.19 15.46
C ALA A 231 1.61 1.34 14.40
N LEU A 232 1.16 1.46 13.16
CA LEU A 232 1.88 0.98 12.00
C LEU A 232 2.52 2.16 11.29
N ILE A 233 3.84 2.12 11.16
CA ILE A 233 4.68 3.16 10.56
C ILE A 233 5.26 2.61 9.26
N SER A 234 4.85 3.19 8.13
CA SER A 234 5.48 2.97 6.83
C SER A 234 6.88 3.58 6.83
N LEU A 235 7.89 2.82 6.42
CA LEU A 235 9.27 3.31 6.34
C LEU A 235 9.57 4.10 5.07
N GLU A 236 8.53 4.54 4.33
CA GLU A 236 8.70 5.45 3.20
C GLU A 236 8.95 6.89 3.68
N HIS A 237 10.19 7.37 3.54
CA HIS A 237 10.65 8.72 3.94
C HIS A 237 9.91 9.91 3.31
N ARG A 238 9.10 9.68 2.27
CA ARG A 238 8.33 10.74 1.58
C ARG A 238 6.98 11.01 2.23
N LEU A 239 6.55 10.16 3.16
CA LEU A 239 5.29 10.30 3.86
C LEU A 239 5.54 10.99 5.19
N SER A 240 4.59 11.81 5.65
CA SER A 240 4.67 12.48 6.96
C SER A 240 3.32 12.58 7.67
N ARG A 241 2.24 12.10 7.04
CA ARG A 241 0.88 12.20 7.58
C ARG A 241 0.64 11.10 8.61
N ILE A 242 -0.07 11.45 9.68
CA ILE A 242 -0.50 10.53 10.72
C ILE A 242 -2.03 10.46 10.68
N GLU A 243 -2.56 9.25 10.60
CA GLU A 243 -3.98 8.96 10.77
C GLU A 243 -4.20 8.24 12.09
N VAL A 244 -5.23 8.64 12.83
CA VAL A 244 -5.53 8.09 14.16
C VAL A 244 -6.96 7.59 14.16
N PHE A 245 -7.16 6.36 14.62
CA PHE A 245 -8.46 5.74 14.78
C PHE A 245 -8.64 5.23 16.22
N SER A 246 -9.88 5.22 16.71
CA SER A 246 -10.25 4.42 17.87
C SER A 246 -10.67 3.03 17.41
N MET A 247 -10.17 1.98 18.07
CA MET A 247 -10.57 0.61 17.77
C MET A 247 -12.05 0.37 18.06
N ILE A 248 -12.61 1.08 19.06
CA ILE A 248 -14.03 1.01 19.39
C ILE A 248 -14.88 1.52 18.21
N GLU A 249 -14.49 2.63 17.60
CA GLU A 249 -15.18 3.19 16.42
C GLU A 249 -14.96 2.36 15.16
N LEU A 250 -13.81 1.70 15.03
CA LEU A 250 -13.56 0.79 13.92
C LEU A 250 -14.41 -0.47 14.04
N GLN A 251 -14.63 -0.99 15.25
CA GLN A 251 -15.46 -2.18 15.48
C GLN A 251 -16.95 -1.95 15.22
N THR A 252 -17.44 -0.71 15.26
CA THR A 252 -18.82 -0.36 14.88
C THR A 252 -18.99 -0.18 13.38
N ASP A 253 -17.89 -0.14 12.61
CA ASP A 253 -17.92 -0.08 11.15
C ASP A 253 -18.34 -1.43 10.57
N PRO A 254 -19.24 -1.48 9.57
CA PRO A 254 -19.60 -2.74 8.91
C PRO A 254 -18.42 -3.40 8.18
N ASP A 255 -17.40 -2.64 7.78
CA ASP A 255 -16.18 -3.18 7.18
C ASP A 255 -14.92 -2.38 7.63
N PRO A 256 -14.37 -2.67 8.83
CA PRO A 256 -13.18 -2.00 9.34
C PRO A 256 -11.97 -2.16 8.41
N ARG A 257 -11.89 -3.28 7.67
CA ARG A 257 -10.80 -3.52 6.72
C ARG A 257 -10.90 -2.55 5.55
N ALA A 258 -12.08 -2.36 4.96
CA ALA A 258 -12.29 -1.38 3.90
C ALA A 258 -11.97 0.05 4.36
N ARG A 259 -12.36 0.42 5.59
CA ARG A 259 -12.03 1.74 6.15
C ARG A 259 -10.52 1.95 6.30
N LEU A 260 -9.79 0.97 6.85
CA LEU A 260 -8.33 1.05 6.95
C LEU A 260 -7.66 1.08 5.56
N ARG A 261 -8.17 0.33 4.59
CA ARG A 261 -7.69 0.41 3.19
C ARG A 261 -7.89 1.82 2.63
N ALA A 262 -9.07 2.39 2.79
CA ALA A 262 -9.39 3.73 2.31
C ALA A 262 -8.46 4.79 2.95
N ALA A 263 -8.22 4.68 4.26
CA ALA A 263 -7.26 5.52 4.96
C ALA A 263 -5.85 5.38 4.39
N ALA A 264 -5.38 4.15 4.16
CA ALA A 264 -4.08 3.89 3.58
C ALA A 264 -3.92 4.43 2.14
N MET A 265 -5.01 4.58 1.37
CA MET A 265 -4.97 5.22 0.06
C MET A 265 -4.57 6.69 0.13
N SER A 266 -4.81 7.36 1.26
CA SER A 266 -4.32 8.73 1.51
C SER A 266 -2.82 8.79 1.80
N ARG A 267 -2.16 7.61 1.82
CA ARG A 267 -0.74 7.39 2.05
C ARG A 267 -0.22 8.08 3.32
N PRO A 268 -0.84 7.82 4.49
CA PRO A 268 -0.23 8.24 5.74
C PRO A 268 1.09 7.50 5.95
N GLN A 269 2.03 8.16 6.60
CA GLN A 269 3.22 7.50 7.13
C GLN A 269 2.83 6.60 8.29
N THR A 270 1.92 7.06 9.15
CA THR A 270 1.53 6.35 10.36
C THR A 270 0.02 6.16 10.43
N ILE A 271 -0.41 4.94 10.75
CA ILE A 271 -1.78 4.64 11.18
C ILE A 271 -1.71 4.20 12.64
N GLU A 272 -2.24 5.03 13.53
CA GLU A 272 -2.35 4.72 14.96
C GLU A 272 -3.77 4.24 15.30
N LEU A 273 -3.87 3.12 16.00
CA LEU A 273 -5.07 2.62 16.65
C LEU A 273 -4.97 2.83 18.16
N ARG A 274 -5.98 3.48 18.71
CA ARG A 274 -6.18 3.66 20.16
C ARG A 274 -7.26 2.73 20.67
N ASP A 275 -7.31 2.58 21.98
CA ASP A 275 -8.34 1.78 22.67
C ASP A 275 -8.38 0.32 22.21
N VAL A 276 -7.21 -0.24 21.85
CA VAL A 276 -7.12 -1.62 21.37
C VAL A 276 -7.28 -2.57 22.56
N PRO A 277 -8.24 -3.51 22.56
CA PRO A 277 -8.41 -4.44 23.66
C PRO A 277 -7.16 -5.29 23.91
N VAL A 278 -6.76 -5.39 25.17
CA VAL A 278 -5.65 -6.25 25.60
C VAL A 278 -6.22 -7.54 26.18
N LEU A 279 -5.89 -8.67 25.54
CA LEU A 279 -6.29 -10.00 25.98
C LEU A 279 -5.21 -10.61 26.87
N ALA A 280 -5.63 -11.42 27.84
CA ALA A 280 -4.72 -12.29 28.56
C ALA A 280 -4.07 -13.29 27.58
N PRO A 281 -2.79 -13.66 27.77
CA PRO A 281 -2.19 -14.70 26.97
C PRO A 281 -2.96 -16.02 27.16
N PRO A 282 -3.11 -16.85 26.11
CA PRO A 282 -3.75 -18.15 26.25
C PRO A 282 -2.98 -19.00 27.27
N GLU A 283 -3.70 -19.63 28.20
CA GLU A 283 -3.13 -20.58 29.15
C GLU A 283 -2.59 -21.78 28.36
N VAL A 284 -1.27 -21.98 28.39
CA VAL A 284 -0.64 -23.17 27.80
C VAL A 284 -0.73 -24.27 28.85
N PHE A 285 -1.68 -25.20 28.66
CA PHE A 285 -1.83 -26.42 29.46
C PHE A 285 -0.87 -27.52 29.00
#